data_AF-A0AAD4MCH2-F1
#
_entry.id   AF-A0AAD4MCH2-F1
#
_cell.length_a   1.000
_cell.length_b   1.000
_cell.length_c   1.000
_cell.angle_alpha   90.00
_cell.angle_beta   90.00
_cell.angle_gamma   90.00
#
_symmetry.space_group_name_H-M   'P 1'
#
loop_
_entity.id
_entity.type
_entity.pdbx_description
1 polymer ?
#
loop_
_entity_poly.entity_id
_entity_poly.type
_entity_poly.pdbx_seq_one_letter_code
_entity_poly.pdbx_strand_id
1 'polypeptide(L)'
;MILHVPTHCLLVSEPSGLVVHFSGTSPLCDLILTPRLSPNLVHIIAHPPGLLQHLATTQLIPPPPASAPDLFWRVFTPLTGRRWEVEGILLGSGGQGPTEDESIVLEIVNRTLNRKTIKIDKFLEAWNRDLPCSLSQLDILKPFLLQKLSSSSSSSFTFNTFNLNLTPEQWISRAKVPLPYAHKGSSSGSGAIMYEPDSADDIDDDDPDEDLNI
;
A
#
# COMPACT_ATOMS: atom_id res chain seq x y z
N MET A 1 -20.57 -10.22 26.60
CA MET A 1 -19.42 -10.60 25.75
C MET A 1 -18.17 -10.18 26.50
N ILE A 2 -17.38 -11.13 26.99
CA ILE A 2 -16.15 -10.83 27.73
C ILE A 2 -15.11 -10.46 26.66
N LEU A 3 -14.79 -9.17 26.56
CA LEU A 3 -13.75 -8.70 25.66
C LEU A 3 -12.41 -9.13 26.23
N HIS A 4 -11.92 -10.27 25.77
CA HIS A 4 -10.56 -10.68 26.07
C HIS A 4 -9.62 -9.69 25.35
N VAL A 5 -8.67 -9.12 26.09
CA VAL A 5 -7.77 -8.08 25.58
C VAL A 5 -6.79 -8.73 24.59
N PRO A 6 -6.59 -8.16 23.38
CA PRO A 6 -5.64 -8.69 22.40
C PRO A 6 -4.25 -8.85 22.98
N THR A 7 -3.53 -9.88 22.52
CA THR A 7 -2.22 -10.24 23.09
C THR A 7 -1.19 -9.10 22.97
N HIS A 8 -1.30 -8.28 21.92
CA HIS A 8 -0.48 -7.07 21.74
C HIS A 8 -0.86 -5.90 22.67
N CYS A 9 -2.06 -5.92 23.24
CA CYS A 9 -2.53 -4.91 24.21
C CYS A 9 -2.06 -5.21 25.65
N LEU A 10 -1.57 -6.43 25.93
CA LEU A 10 -1.09 -6.85 27.25
C LEU A 10 0.35 -6.39 27.58
N LEU A 11 1.02 -5.66 26.68
CA LEU A 11 2.40 -5.20 26.88
C LEU A 11 2.53 -3.82 27.56
N VAL A 12 1.42 -3.17 27.93
CA VAL A 12 1.46 -1.87 28.62
C VAL A 12 0.86 -2.01 30.01
N SER A 13 1.72 -2.08 31.03
CA SER A 13 1.37 -1.98 32.45
C SER A 13 0.60 -0.67 32.70
N GLU A 14 -0.52 -0.76 33.42
CA GLU A 14 -1.66 0.19 33.48
C GLU A 14 -1.34 1.70 33.56
N PRO A 15 -2.22 2.52 32.95
CA PRO A 15 -3.25 3.21 33.73
C PRO A 15 -4.66 2.94 33.18
N SER A 16 -5.69 3.17 34.01
CA SER A 16 -7.14 3.09 33.71
C SER A 16 -7.49 3.05 32.21
N GLY A 17 -7.80 1.85 31.70
CA GLY A 17 -8.18 1.64 30.31
C GLY A 17 -9.65 2.00 30.08
N LEU A 18 -9.92 2.90 29.14
CA LEU A 18 -11.27 3.17 28.66
C LEU A 18 -11.53 2.35 27.40
N VAL A 19 -12.39 1.34 27.49
CA VAL A 19 -12.87 0.58 26.33
C VAL A 19 -14.21 1.17 25.88
N VAL A 20 -14.23 1.82 24.72
CA VAL A 20 -15.46 2.32 24.11
C VAL A 20 -15.77 1.50 22.88
N HIS A 21 -16.93 0.85 22.87
CA HIS A 21 -17.40 0.09 21.72
C HIS A 21 -18.32 0.96 20.85
N PHE A 22 -18.01 1.06 19.56
CA PHE A 22 -18.85 1.75 18.57
C PHE A 22 -19.47 0.75 17.61
N SER A 23 -20.79 0.59 17.71
CA SER A 23 -21.57 -0.17 16.73
C SER A 23 -22.09 0.80 15.65
N GLY A 24 -21.26 1.16 14.66
CA GLY A 24 -21.71 1.99 13.52
C GLY A 24 -21.03 3.36 13.39
N THR A 25 -21.59 4.22 12.53
CA THR A 25 -21.12 5.60 12.27
C THR A 25 -21.51 6.52 13.43
N SER A 26 -20.82 6.40 14.56
CA SER A 26 -20.95 7.37 15.64
C SER A 26 -20.14 8.62 15.31
N PRO A 27 -20.70 9.83 15.41
CA PRO A 27 -19.92 11.08 15.26
C PRO A 27 -18.87 11.23 16.37
N LEU A 28 -18.98 10.47 17.46
CA LEU A 28 -17.97 10.41 18.52
C LEU A 28 -16.71 9.69 18.07
N CYS A 29 -16.80 8.82 17.05
CA CYS A 29 -15.66 8.09 16.53
C CYS A 29 -14.60 9.06 16.01
N ASP A 30 -14.97 10.00 15.15
CA ASP A 30 -14.04 10.98 14.58
C ASP A 30 -13.38 11.85 15.66
N LEU A 31 -14.12 12.20 16.71
CA LEU A 31 -13.62 12.97 17.85
C LEU A 31 -12.58 12.19 18.67
N ILE A 32 -12.81 10.90 18.89
CA ILE A 32 -11.93 10.02 19.68
C ILE A 32 -10.72 9.55 18.86
N LEU A 33 -10.90 9.42 17.55
CA LEU A 33 -9.82 9.08 16.62
C LEU A 33 -8.91 10.25 16.30
N THR A 34 -9.25 11.47 16.74
CA THR A 34 -8.34 12.59 16.59
C THR A 34 -6.99 12.28 17.26
N PRO A 35 -5.87 12.64 16.62
CA PRO A 35 -4.53 12.47 17.22
C PRO A 35 -4.31 13.34 18.47
N ARG A 36 -5.29 14.18 18.83
CA ARG A 36 -5.23 15.12 19.96
C ARG A 36 -5.76 14.53 21.27
N LEU A 37 -6.56 13.46 21.23
CA LEU A 37 -7.29 13.00 22.41
C LEU A 37 -6.36 12.40 23.48
N SER A 38 -5.47 11.48 23.10
CA SER A 38 -4.40 10.96 23.96
C SER A 38 -3.45 10.03 23.18
N PRO A 39 -2.13 10.11 23.39
CA PRO A 39 -1.18 9.16 22.82
C PRO A 39 -1.23 7.79 23.50
N ASN A 40 -1.89 7.62 24.65
CA ASN A 40 -1.95 6.33 25.37
C ASN A 40 -3.17 5.48 24.98
N LEU A 41 -3.99 5.96 24.03
CA LEU A 41 -5.20 5.26 23.62
C LEU A 41 -4.86 4.27 22.50
N VAL A 42 -4.99 2.98 22.81
CA VAL A 42 -4.98 1.92 21.81
C VAL A 42 -6.36 1.84 21.16
N HIS A 43 -6.38 1.91 19.84
CA HIS A 43 -7.62 1.78 19.09
C HIS A 43 -7.70 0.40 18.44
N ILE A 44 -8.83 -0.28 18.60
CA ILE A 44 -9.08 -1.61 18.05
C ILE A 44 -10.28 -1.50 17.12
N ILE A 45 -10.09 -1.86 15.86
CA ILE A 45 -11.14 -1.84 14.84
C ILE A 45 -11.39 -3.26 14.38
N ALA A 46 -12.65 -3.68 14.46
CA ALA A 46 -13.11 -4.95 13.96
C ALA A 46 -13.40 -4.88 12.46
N HIS A 47 -12.78 -5.77 11.70
CA HIS A 47 -12.96 -5.93 10.27
C HIS A 47 -13.40 -7.37 9.93
N PRO A 48 -14.28 -7.54 8.94
CA PRO A 48 -14.66 -8.86 8.44
C PRO A 48 -13.49 -9.48 7.65
N PRO A 49 -13.17 -10.78 7.84
CA PRO A 49 -12.07 -11.46 7.14
C PRO A 49 -12.19 -11.43 5.61
N GLY A 50 -13.41 -11.43 5.08
CA GLY A 50 -13.70 -11.32 3.64
C GLY A 50 -13.11 -10.06 3.00
N LEU A 51 -12.88 -8.99 3.77
CA LEU A 51 -12.20 -7.79 3.27
C LEU A 51 -10.74 -8.07 2.90
N LEU A 52 -10.03 -8.82 3.74
CA LEU A 52 -8.64 -9.22 3.46
C LEU A 52 -8.58 -10.19 2.28
N GLN A 53 -9.56 -11.08 2.16
CA GLN A 53 -9.69 -11.94 0.99
C GLN A 53 -9.89 -11.12 -0.28
N HIS A 54 -10.79 -10.13 -0.26
CA HIS A 54 -11.04 -9.26 -1.41
C HIS A 54 -9.78 -8.52 -1.86
N LEU A 55 -8.99 -7.99 -0.93
CA LEU A 55 -7.72 -7.34 -1.23
C LEU A 55 -6.71 -8.33 -1.82
N ALA A 56 -6.64 -9.55 -1.28
CA ALA A 56 -5.74 -10.59 -1.77
C ALA A 56 -6.12 -11.05 -3.18
N THR A 57 -7.41 -11.18 -3.50
CA THR A 57 -7.88 -11.69 -4.80
C THR A 57 -7.97 -10.62 -5.88
N THR A 58 -8.53 -9.47 -5.55
CA THR A 58 -8.88 -8.43 -6.53
C THR A 58 -7.71 -7.50 -6.79
N GLN A 59 -6.96 -7.17 -5.73
CA GLN A 59 -5.85 -6.22 -5.81
C GLN A 59 -4.48 -6.89 -5.72
N LEU A 60 -4.43 -8.21 -5.46
CA LEU A 60 -3.20 -8.98 -5.26
C LEU A 60 -2.35 -8.43 -4.12
N ILE A 61 -3.01 -7.90 -3.08
CA ILE A 61 -2.38 -7.35 -1.88
C ILE A 61 -2.84 -8.18 -0.67
N PRO A 62 -2.28 -9.38 -0.46
CA PRO A 62 -2.58 -10.18 0.72
C PRO A 62 -2.04 -9.48 1.98
N PRO A 63 -2.59 -9.78 3.17
CA PRO A 63 -2.08 -9.18 4.40
C PRO A 63 -0.61 -9.56 4.68
N PRO A 64 0.15 -8.72 5.41
CA PRO A 64 1.51 -9.05 5.84
C PRO A 64 1.52 -10.37 6.64
N PRO A 65 2.57 -11.21 6.51
CA PRO A 65 3.86 -10.94 5.85
C PRO A 65 3.89 -11.25 4.34
N ALA A 66 2.77 -11.61 3.71
CA ALA A 66 2.77 -11.99 2.30
C ALA A 66 3.06 -10.80 1.36
N SER A 67 2.58 -9.60 1.71
CA SER A 67 2.92 -8.34 1.05
C SER A 67 3.77 -7.42 1.93
N ALA A 68 4.36 -6.38 1.31
CA ALA A 68 5.02 -5.32 2.06
C ALA A 68 3.99 -4.57 2.94
N PRO A 69 4.28 -4.33 4.25
CA PRO A 69 3.36 -3.64 5.15
C PRO A 69 2.93 -2.26 4.67
N ASP A 70 3.86 -1.44 4.16
CA ASP A 70 3.54 -0.07 3.71
C ASP A 70 2.56 -0.06 2.54
N LEU A 71 2.73 -0.98 1.61
CA LEU A 71 1.84 -1.12 0.46
C LEU A 71 0.45 -1.62 0.88
N PHE A 72 0.40 -2.58 1.80
CA PHE A 72 -0.84 -3.06 2.38
C PHE A 72 -1.59 -1.93 3.08
N TRP A 73 -0.95 -1.23 4.01
CA TRP A 73 -1.60 -0.19 4.81
C TRP A 73 -2.04 1.03 3.99
N ARG A 74 -1.31 1.35 2.91
CA ARG A 74 -1.67 2.42 1.96
C ARG A 74 -3.00 2.15 1.27
N VAL A 75 -3.35 0.89 1.07
CA VAL A 75 -4.58 0.46 0.40
C VAL A 75 -5.68 0.15 1.41
N PHE A 76 -5.33 -0.60 2.46
CA PHE A 76 -6.25 -1.04 3.49
C PHE A 76 -6.87 0.14 4.26
N THR A 77 -6.06 1.10 4.72
CA THR A 77 -6.54 2.24 5.53
C THR A 77 -7.62 3.09 4.84
N PRO A 78 -7.43 3.57 3.60
CA PRO A 78 -8.48 4.36 2.94
C PRO A 78 -9.69 3.51 2.56
N LEU A 79 -9.52 2.21 2.30
CA LEU A 79 -10.64 1.30 2.03
C LEU A 79 -11.51 1.11 3.27
N THR A 80 -10.92 0.80 4.42
CA THR A 80 -11.65 0.59 5.67
C THR A 80 -12.30 1.87 6.21
N GLY A 81 -11.73 3.04 5.90
CA GLY A 81 -12.36 4.33 6.19
C GLY A 81 -13.65 4.56 5.40
N ARG A 82 -13.83 3.91 4.23
CA ARG A 82 -15.01 4.04 3.36
C ARG A 82 -15.98 2.89 3.64
N ARG A 83 -16.71 3.00 4.75
CA ARG A 83 -17.60 1.92 5.22
C ARG A 83 -18.62 1.45 4.18
N TRP A 84 -19.21 2.37 3.42
CA TRP A 84 -20.17 2.03 2.35
C TRP A 84 -19.54 1.16 1.25
N GLU A 85 -18.25 1.33 0.98
CA GLU A 85 -17.50 0.56 0.00
C GLU A 85 -17.21 -0.84 0.55
N VAL A 86 -16.82 -0.94 1.83
CA VAL A 86 -16.65 -2.22 2.54
C VAL A 86 -17.95 -3.01 2.57
N GLU A 87 -19.07 -2.36 2.90
CA GLU A 87 -20.39 -2.98 2.87
C GLU A 87 -20.77 -3.42 1.46
N GLY A 88 -20.49 -2.61 0.43
CA GLY A 88 -20.70 -2.98 -0.97
C GLY A 88 -19.86 -4.19 -1.42
N ILE A 89 -18.60 -4.27 -0.97
CA ILE A 89 -17.71 -5.40 -1.28
C ILE A 89 -18.22 -6.70 -0.66
N LEU A 90 -18.79 -6.65 0.54
CA LEU A 90 -19.16 -7.85 1.30
C LEU A 90 -20.62 -8.27 1.09
N LEU A 91 -21.54 -7.30 1.05
CA LEU A 91 -22.97 -7.51 0.99
C LEU A 91 -23.56 -7.22 -0.40
N GLY A 92 -22.75 -6.71 -1.34
CA GLY A 92 -23.20 -6.41 -2.70
C GLY A 92 -23.39 -7.66 -3.57
N SER A 93 -23.78 -7.43 -4.83
CA SER A 93 -24.14 -8.46 -5.82
C SER A 93 -23.05 -9.51 -6.11
N GLY A 94 -21.79 -9.26 -5.74
CA GLY A 94 -20.68 -10.21 -5.87
C GLY A 94 -19.91 -10.40 -4.56
N GLY A 95 -20.46 -9.92 -3.44
CA GLY A 95 -19.87 -10.08 -2.14
C GLY A 95 -20.11 -11.48 -1.59
N GLN A 96 -19.26 -11.89 -0.64
CA GLN A 96 -19.35 -13.21 -0.01
C GLN A 96 -20.60 -13.35 0.87
N GLY A 97 -21.31 -12.26 1.14
CA GLY A 97 -22.42 -12.20 2.08
C GLY A 97 -21.94 -12.16 3.54
N PRO A 98 -22.87 -12.18 4.50
CA PRO A 98 -22.51 -12.37 5.91
C PRO A 98 -21.79 -13.71 6.06
N THR A 99 -20.52 -13.68 6.42
CA THR A 99 -19.74 -14.89 6.65
C THR A 99 -20.32 -15.63 7.87
N GLU A 100 -20.66 -16.90 7.72
CA GLU A 100 -21.11 -17.77 8.83
C GLU A 100 -19.99 -18.06 9.82
N ASP A 101 -18.74 -17.84 9.40
CA ASP A 101 -17.58 -17.98 10.25
C ASP A 101 -17.56 -16.85 11.28
N GLU A 102 -17.64 -17.22 12.56
CA GLU A 102 -17.46 -16.34 13.74
C GLU A 102 -16.00 -15.87 13.90
N SER A 103 -15.37 -15.55 12.77
CA SER A 103 -14.01 -15.06 12.68
C SER A 103 -14.01 -13.57 12.38
N ILE A 104 -13.08 -12.87 13.01
CA ILE A 104 -12.95 -11.42 12.93
C ILE A 104 -11.48 -11.06 12.86
N VAL A 105 -11.18 -9.99 12.15
CA VAL A 105 -9.83 -9.44 12.08
C VAL A 105 -9.81 -8.12 12.83
N LEU A 106 -8.89 -7.96 13.76
CA LEU A 106 -8.71 -6.76 14.54
C LEU A 106 -7.54 -5.95 13.97
N GLU A 107 -7.81 -4.74 13.51
CA GLU A 107 -6.78 -3.71 13.30
C GLU A 107 -6.50 -3.04 14.65
N ILE A 108 -5.27 -3.21 15.14
CA ILE A 108 -4.80 -2.60 16.39
C ILE A 108 -3.93 -1.42 16.01
N VAL A 109 -4.38 -0.22 16.34
CA VAL A 109 -3.65 1.04 16.12
C VAL A 109 -3.12 1.54 17.44
N ASN A 110 -1.81 1.46 17.60
CA ASN A 110 -1.10 2.03 18.74
C ASN A 110 -0.54 3.41 18.35
N ARG A 111 -0.68 4.37 19.24
CA ARG A 111 -0.08 5.70 19.12
C ARG A 111 0.98 5.80 20.20
N THR A 112 2.13 6.37 19.88
CA THR A 112 3.17 6.58 20.88
C THR A 112 3.78 7.94 20.65
N LEU A 113 3.74 8.77 21.69
CA LEU A 113 4.40 10.07 21.66
C LEU A 113 5.91 9.85 21.77
N ASN A 114 6.64 10.14 20.70
CA ASN A 114 8.09 10.16 20.72
C ASN A 114 8.58 11.60 20.64
N ARG A 115 8.95 12.18 21.80
CA ARG A 115 9.40 13.57 21.96
C ARG A 115 8.37 14.59 21.44
N LYS A 116 8.43 14.92 20.15
CA LYS A 116 7.57 15.92 19.46
C LYS A 116 6.72 15.32 18.33
N THR A 117 6.90 14.04 18.00
CA THR A 117 6.21 13.36 16.90
C THR A 117 5.37 12.22 17.44
N ILE A 118 4.17 12.03 16.89
CA ILE A 118 3.33 10.87 17.18
C ILE A 118 3.74 9.77 16.20
N LYS A 119 4.24 8.65 16.73
CA LYS A 119 4.42 7.42 15.96
C LYS A 119 3.10 6.63 15.98
N ILE A 120 2.68 6.12 14.83
CA ILE A 120 1.50 5.28 14.70
C ILE A 120 1.97 3.90 14.25
N ASP A 121 1.74 2.89 15.07
CA ASP A 121 2.02 1.49 14.75
C ASP A 121 0.70 0.76 14.52
N LYS A 122 0.61 -0.01 13.44
CA LYS A 122 -0.59 -0.76 13.05
C LYS A 122 -0.31 -2.25 12.95
N PHE A 123 -1.21 -3.06 13.49
CA PHE A 123 -1.11 -4.52 13.47
C PHE A 123 -2.45 -5.14 13.11
N LEU A 124 -2.41 -6.38 12.60
CA LEU A 124 -3.59 -7.20 12.37
C LEU A 124 -3.51 -8.44 13.25
N GLU A 125 -4.58 -8.71 13.99
CA GLU A 125 -4.74 -9.91 14.80
C GLU A 125 -6.02 -10.63 14.35
N ALA A 126 -5.97 -11.95 14.14
CA ALA A 126 -7.15 -12.73 13.78
C ALA A 126 -7.77 -13.38 15.01
N TRP A 127 -9.08 -13.51 15.02
CA TRP A 127 -9.85 -14.09 16.10
C TRP A 127 -10.87 -15.06 15.53
N ASN A 128 -11.07 -16.19 16.20
CA ASN A 128 -12.04 -17.22 15.82
C ASN A 128 -12.75 -17.72 17.08
N ARG A 129 -14.08 -17.57 17.16
CA ARG A 129 -14.89 -18.04 18.30
C ARG A 129 -14.28 -17.66 19.65
N ASP A 130 -13.93 -16.37 19.78
CA ASP A 130 -13.31 -15.74 20.95
C ASP A 130 -11.84 -16.12 21.26
N LEU A 131 -11.18 -16.88 20.39
CA LEU A 131 -9.76 -17.22 20.55
C LEU A 131 -8.88 -16.42 19.59
N PRO A 132 -7.81 -15.75 20.09
CA PRO A 132 -6.82 -15.14 19.22
C PRO A 132 -6.09 -16.23 18.42
N CYS A 133 -5.91 -15.97 17.14
CA CYS A 133 -5.27 -16.87 16.19
C CYS A 133 -4.38 -16.08 15.21
N SER A 134 -3.46 -16.77 14.55
CA SER A 134 -2.67 -16.18 13.48
C SER A 134 -3.52 -15.98 12.23
N LEU A 135 -3.23 -14.94 11.44
CA LEU A 135 -3.89 -14.73 10.15
C LEU A 135 -3.80 -15.94 9.21
N SER A 136 -2.72 -16.73 9.32
CA SER A 136 -2.53 -17.97 8.55
C SER A 136 -3.46 -19.12 8.97
N GLN A 137 -4.09 -19.03 10.14
CA GLN A 137 -5.02 -20.04 10.64
C GLN A 137 -6.44 -19.81 10.12
N LEU A 138 -6.76 -18.60 9.62
CA LEU A 138 -8.04 -18.31 8.98
C LEU A 138 -8.14 -19.05 7.64
N ASP A 139 -9.12 -19.95 7.51
CA ASP A 139 -9.31 -20.79 6.32
C ASP A 139 -9.41 -19.96 5.03
N ILE A 140 -10.10 -18.82 5.12
CA ILE A 140 -10.30 -17.86 4.03
C ILE A 140 -8.99 -17.20 3.54
N LEU A 141 -7.94 -17.15 4.38
CA LEU A 141 -6.65 -16.51 4.07
C LEU A 141 -5.49 -17.48 3.83
N LYS A 142 -5.64 -18.75 4.23
CA LYS A 142 -4.66 -19.83 3.97
C LYS A 142 -4.09 -19.84 2.55
N PRO A 143 -4.88 -19.76 1.46
CA PRO A 143 -4.34 -19.85 0.11
C PRO A 143 -3.35 -18.73 -0.22
N PHE A 144 -3.51 -17.54 0.37
CA PHE A 144 -2.69 -16.38 0.05
C PHE A 144 -1.44 -16.27 0.93
N LEU A 145 -1.51 -16.76 2.17
CA LEU A 145 -0.41 -16.64 3.13
C LEU A 145 0.60 -17.80 3.05
N LEU A 146 0.15 -19.00 2.65
CA LEU A 146 1.03 -20.17 2.52
C LEU A 146 1.92 -20.11 1.26
N GLN A 147 1.58 -19.28 0.28
CA GLN A 147 2.25 -19.23 -1.01
C GLN A 147 3.71 -18.74 -0.96
N LYS A 148 4.18 -18.17 0.18
CA LYS A 148 5.54 -17.61 0.30
C LYS A 148 6.57 -18.49 1.03
N LEU A 149 6.20 -19.65 1.60
CA LEU A 149 7.22 -20.56 2.17
C LEU A 149 7.98 -21.38 1.11
N SER A 150 7.49 -21.46 -0.13
CA SER A 150 8.09 -22.24 -1.21
C SER A 150 8.81 -21.43 -2.30
N SER A 151 8.89 -20.10 -2.15
CA SER A 151 9.60 -19.23 -3.10
C SER A 151 10.65 -18.35 -2.41
N SER A 152 11.75 -18.96 -2.00
CA SER A 152 13.03 -18.28 -1.73
C SER A 152 13.72 -17.86 -3.05
N SER A 153 12.98 -17.17 -3.91
CA SER A 153 13.56 -16.35 -4.96
C SER A 153 13.20 -14.92 -4.62
N SER A 154 14.22 -14.11 -4.37
CA SER A 154 14.19 -12.66 -4.26
C SER A 154 13.45 -12.01 -5.42
N SER A 155 12.12 -12.05 -5.42
CA SER A 155 11.31 -11.08 -6.13
C SER A 155 11.14 -9.90 -5.20
N SER A 156 12.20 -9.09 -5.16
CA SER A 156 12.03 -7.66 -4.94
C SER A 156 10.91 -7.24 -5.87
N PHE A 157 9.73 -6.91 -5.33
CA PHE A 157 8.64 -6.27 -6.07
C PHE A 157 9.12 -4.87 -6.45
N THR A 158 10.07 -4.84 -7.37
CA THR A 158 10.41 -3.70 -8.18
C THR A 158 9.22 -3.56 -9.11
N PHE A 159 8.37 -2.57 -8.83
CA PHE A 159 7.50 -1.99 -9.84
C PHE A 159 8.39 -1.37 -10.93
N ASN A 160 9.09 -2.20 -11.69
CA ASN A 160 9.82 -1.82 -12.88
C ASN A 160 8.88 -2.03 -14.06
N THR A 161 7.89 -1.15 -14.21
CA THR A 161 7.06 -1.08 -15.42
C THR A 161 7.90 -0.74 -16.66
N PHE A 162 9.16 -0.34 -16.49
CA PHE A 162 10.20 -0.31 -17.52
C PHE A 162 11.57 -0.34 -16.83
N ASN A 163 12.49 -1.16 -17.34
CA ASN A 163 13.89 -1.09 -16.93
C ASN A 163 14.55 0.09 -17.66
N LEU A 164 14.89 1.16 -16.93
CA LEU A 164 15.56 2.33 -17.51
C LEU A 164 17.02 2.06 -17.90
N ASN A 165 17.60 0.96 -17.43
CA ASN A 165 18.98 0.60 -17.72
C ASN A 165 19.02 -0.53 -18.76
N LEU A 166 19.67 -0.25 -19.89
CA LEU A 166 19.92 -1.25 -20.92
C LEU A 166 21.08 -2.16 -20.52
N THR A 167 20.93 -3.47 -20.71
CA THR A 167 22.06 -4.39 -20.57
C THR A 167 23.06 -4.19 -21.72
N PRO A 168 24.34 -4.59 -21.56
CA PRO A 168 25.34 -4.50 -22.62
C PRO A 168 24.90 -5.19 -23.93
N GLU A 169 24.20 -6.32 -23.81
CA GLU A 169 23.66 -7.06 -24.96
C GLU A 169 22.57 -6.27 -25.70
N GLN A 170 21.71 -5.56 -24.96
CA GLN A 170 20.66 -4.72 -25.54
C GLN A 170 21.24 -3.47 -26.21
N TRP A 171 22.29 -2.88 -25.64
CA TRP A 171 23.06 -1.80 -26.27
C TRP A 171 23.63 -2.23 -27.62
N ILE A 172 24.25 -3.42 -27.67
CA ILE A 172 24.81 -3.99 -28.90
C ILE A 172 23.70 -4.28 -29.93
N SER A 173 22.56 -4.79 -29.47
CA SER A 173 21.40 -5.06 -30.34
C SER A 173 20.84 -3.76 -30.95
N ARG A 174 20.66 -2.71 -30.13
CA ARG A 174 20.20 -1.39 -30.59
C ARG A 174 21.15 -0.78 -31.62
N ALA A 175 22.46 -0.88 -31.40
CA ALA A 175 23.48 -0.36 -32.32
C ALA A 175 23.51 -1.09 -33.67
N LYS A 176 23.00 -2.34 -33.74
CA LYS A 176 22.90 -3.12 -34.98
C LYS A 176 21.66 -2.82 -35.80
N VAL A 177 20.66 -2.14 -35.23
CA VAL A 177 19.42 -1.80 -35.96
C VAL A 177 19.76 -0.80 -37.07
N PRO A 178 19.56 -1.16 -38.35
CA PRO A 178 19.82 -0.25 -39.47
C PRO A 178 18.87 0.95 -39.39
N LEU A 179 19.43 2.15 -39.30
CA LEU A 179 18.65 3.37 -39.32
C LEU A 179 18.23 3.67 -40.77
N PRO A 180 16.92 3.67 -41.10
CA PRO A 180 16.45 3.76 -42.49
C PRO A 180 16.86 5.04 -43.23
N TYR A 181 17.25 6.10 -42.51
CA TYR A 181 17.56 7.42 -43.05
C TYR A 181 18.90 7.99 -42.57
N ALA A 182 19.75 7.19 -41.92
CA ALA A 182 21.11 7.62 -41.58
C ALA A 182 21.97 7.54 -42.84
N HIS A 183 21.94 8.60 -43.66
CA HIS A 183 22.77 8.72 -44.85
C HIS A 183 24.25 8.66 -44.45
N LYS A 184 24.91 7.50 -44.67
CA LYS A 184 26.37 7.43 -44.68
C LYS A 184 26.84 8.24 -45.88
N GLY A 185 27.54 9.34 -45.63
CA GLY A 185 27.95 10.32 -46.62
C GLY A 185 28.49 9.69 -47.91
N SER A 186 27.71 9.80 -48.97
CA SER A 186 28.21 10.03 -50.33
C SER A 186 27.15 10.87 -51.04
N SER A 187 27.55 12.07 -51.39
CA SER A 187 26.74 13.17 -51.90
C SER A 187 26.26 12.93 -53.34
N SER A 188 24.96 12.93 -53.55
CA SER A 188 24.35 13.42 -54.80
C SER A 188 22.85 13.66 -54.63
N GLY A 189 22.51 14.72 -53.89
CA GLY A 189 21.13 15.10 -53.64
C GLY A 189 21.10 16.25 -52.65
N SER A 190 20.82 17.45 -53.16
CA SER A 190 20.73 18.71 -52.43
C SER A 190 19.66 18.66 -51.34
N GLY A 191 20.03 18.20 -50.15
CA GLY A 191 19.22 18.28 -48.93
C GLY A 191 19.97 19.01 -47.82
N ALA A 192 20.78 20.03 -48.17
CA ALA A 192 21.36 20.91 -47.18
C ALA A 192 20.23 21.77 -46.60
N ILE A 193 19.85 21.51 -45.35
CA ILE A 193 18.96 22.38 -44.61
C ILE A 193 19.80 23.60 -44.23
N MET A 194 19.71 24.66 -45.04
CA MET A 194 20.26 25.96 -44.70
C MET A 194 19.36 26.56 -43.62
N TYR A 195 19.86 26.55 -42.39
CA TYR A 195 19.23 27.21 -41.27
C TYR A 195 19.73 28.65 -41.22
N GLU A 196 18.83 29.61 -41.40
CA GLU A 196 19.10 31.02 -41.13
C GLU A 196 18.48 31.34 -39.76
N PRO A 197 19.28 31.53 -38.70
CA PRO A 197 18.75 31.89 -37.39
C PRO A 197 18.09 33.26 -37.51
N ASP A 198 16.79 33.33 -37.24
CA ASP A 198 16.06 34.59 -37.16
C ASP A 198 16.06 35.11 -35.72
N SER A 199 15.65 36.37 -35.54
CA SER A 199 15.60 37.02 -34.23
C SER A 199 14.53 36.45 -33.27
N ALA A 200 13.80 35.41 -33.68
CA ALA A 200 12.89 34.65 -32.81
C ALA A 200 13.55 33.35 -32.31
N ASP A 201 14.76 33.05 -32.78
CA ASP A 201 15.60 31.93 -32.37
C ASP A 201 16.70 32.35 -31.39
N ASP A 202 16.53 33.53 -30.77
CA ASP A 202 17.05 33.80 -29.44
C ASP A 202 16.40 32.77 -28.50
N ILE A 203 17.07 31.62 -28.46
CA ILE A 203 16.95 30.55 -27.48
C ILE A 203 16.81 31.22 -26.11
N ASP A 204 15.86 30.74 -25.30
CA ASP A 204 15.59 31.21 -23.95
C ASP A 204 16.91 31.18 -23.15
N ASP A 205 17.64 32.31 -23.12
CA ASP A 205 18.94 32.49 -22.47
C ASP A 205 18.81 32.46 -20.94
N ASP A 206 17.56 32.36 -20.44
CA ASP A 206 17.25 32.00 -19.06
C ASP A 206 17.41 30.49 -18.88
N ASP A 207 18.67 30.03 -18.81
CA ASP A 207 18.99 28.66 -18.38
C ASP A 207 18.41 28.48 -16.96
N PRO A 208 17.33 27.68 -16.79
CA PRO A 208 16.55 27.65 -15.55
C PRO A 208 17.29 26.97 -14.39
N ASP A 209 18.55 26.60 -14.59
CA ASP A 209 19.49 26.01 -13.67
C ASP A 209 20.58 26.98 -13.16
N GLU A 210 20.66 28.24 -13.64
CA GLU A 210 21.56 29.26 -13.06
C GLU A 210 21.25 29.56 -11.57
N ASP A 211 19.99 29.40 -11.15
CA ASP A 211 19.53 29.64 -9.78
C ASP A 211 19.64 28.40 -8.88
N LEU A 212 20.05 27.24 -9.41
CA LEU A 212 20.09 25.95 -8.69
C LEU A 212 21.36 25.76 -7.84
N ASN A 213 21.80 26.82 -7.17
CA ASN A 213 22.81 26.78 -6.11
C ASN A 213 22.15 27.13 -4.76
N ILE A 214 21.26 26.25 -4.26
CA ILE A 214 20.70 26.33 -2.89
C ILE A 214 20.95 25.05 -2.08
#